data_AF-A0A9X4MSX6-F1
#
_entry.id   AF-A0A9X4MSX6-F1
#
_cell.length_a   1.000
_cell.length_b   1.000
_cell.length_c   1.000
_cell.angle_alpha   90.00
_cell.angle_beta   90.00
_cell.angle_gamma   90.00
#
_symmetry.space_group_name_H-M   'P 1'
#
loop_
_entity.id
_entity.type
_entity.pdbx_description
1 polymer ?
#
loop_
_entity_poly.entity_id
_entity_poly.type
_entity_poly.pdbx_seq_one_letter_code
_entity_poly.pdbx_strand_id
1 'polypeptide(L)' 'MRVKKSVSKNTINYAIIKDIKVGNKRTSTIVENLGNHETLQQLHPEMEPMEWAKLRAKELTELDKEDKQE' A
#
# COMPACT_ATOMS: atom_id res chain seq x y z
N MET A 1 -4.33 7.08 -1.40
CA MET A 1 -3.76 6.07 -0.48
C MET A 1 -2.23 6.23 -0.46
N ARG A 2 -1.50 5.59 0.46
CA ARG A 2 -0.03 5.65 0.51
C ARG A 2 0.60 4.30 0.86
N VAL A 3 1.84 4.07 0.42
CA VAL A 3 2.62 2.89 0.78
C VAL A 3 3.21 3.06 2.18
N LYS A 4 2.95 2.07 3.05
CA LYS A 4 3.58 1.89 4.34
C LYS A 4 4.69 0.84 4.20
N LYS A 5 5.93 1.28 4.44
CA LYS A 5 7.09 0.39 4.55
C LYS A 5 7.36 0.13 6.04
N SER A 6 7.22 -1.12 6.47
CA SER A 6 7.57 -1.58 7.81
C SER A 6 8.92 -2.29 7.73
N VAL A 7 9.93 -1.74 8.39
CA VAL A 7 11.29 -2.31 8.40
C VAL A 7 11.52 -2.99 9.74
N SER A 8 11.80 -4.29 9.67
CA SER A 8 12.23 -5.13 10.79
C SER A 8 13.69 -5.56 10.56
N LYS A 9 14.33 -6.11 11.59
CA LYS A 9 15.77 -6.46 11.59
C LYS A 9 16.21 -7.29 10.36
N ASN A 10 15.33 -8.19 9.88
CA ASN A 10 15.64 -9.10 8.77
C ASN A 10 14.63 -9.01 7.61
N THR A 11 13.62 -8.16 7.68
CA THR A 11 12.50 -8.20 6.73
C THR A 11 11.91 -6.82 6.54
N ILE A 12 11.55 -6.50 5.30
CA ILE A 12 10.82 -5.30 4.95
C ILE A 12 9.45 -5.75 4.46
N ASN A 13 8.37 -5.22 5.04
CA ASN A 13 7.00 -5.47 4.60
C ASN A 13 6.39 -4.20 4.02
N TYR A 14 5.63 -4.36 2.95
CA TYR A 14 4.91 -3.30 2.29
C TYR A 14 3.40 -3.50 2.45
N ALA A 15 2.69 -2.42 2.72
CA ALA A 15 1.24 -2.41 2.77
C ALA A 15 0.73 -1.07 2.24
N ILE A 16 -0.46 -1.06 1.67
CA ILE A 16 -1.13 0.18 1.25
C ILE A 16 -2.09 0.57 2.36
N ILE A 17 -1.96 1.82 2.82
CA ILE A 17 -2.79 2.38 3.86
C ILE A 17 -3.58 3.58 3.36
N LYS A 18 -4.77 3.76 3.94
CA LYS A 18 -5.63 4.92 3.73
C LYS A 18 -5.85 5.62 5.05
N ASP A 19 -5.66 6.94 5.05
CA ASP A 19 -6.02 7.77 6.19
C ASP A 19 -7.54 7.93 6.23
N ILE A 20 -8.12 7.60 7.38
CA ILE A 20 -9.54 7.68 7.67
C ILE A 20 -9.77 8.48 8.96
N LYS A 21 -10.96 9.08 9.08
CA LYS A 21 -11.38 9.74 10.32
C LYS A 21 -12.37 8.83 11.03
N VAL A 22 -12.03 8.39 12.24
CA VAL A 22 -12.93 7.61 13.10
C VAL A 22 -13.28 8.49 14.29
N GLY A 23 -14.53 8.98 14.31
CA GLY A 23 -14.98 9.99 15.27
C GLY A 23 -14.20 11.30 15.14
N ASN A 24 -13.52 11.72 16.21
CA ASN A 24 -12.73 12.95 16.25
C ASN A 24 -11.21 12.75 16.04
N LYS A 25 -10.76 11.51 15.78
CA LYS A 25 -9.33 11.18 15.58
C LYS A 25 -9.04 10.78 14.14
N ARG A 26 -7.88 11.20 13.63
CA ARG A 26 -7.31 10.69 12.37
C ARG A 26 -6.55 9.40 12.65
N THR A 27 -6.85 8.36 11.89
CA THR A 27 -6.15 7.06 11.94
C THR A 27 -5.89 6.58 10.52
N SER A 28 -5.06 5.55 10.35
CA SER A 28 -4.83 4.92 9.06
C SER A 28 -5.27 3.46 9.13
N THR A 29 -6.02 3.00 8.13
CA THR A 29 -6.36 1.58 7.97
C THR A 29 -5.53 0.95 6.85
N ILE A 30 -5.30 -0.36 6.93
CA ILE A 30 -4.67 -1.13 5.87
C ILE A 30 -5.75 -1.46 4.83
N VAL A 31 -5.51 -1.05 3.59
CA VAL A 31 -6.38 -1.36 2.44
C VAL A 31 -5.95 -2.67 1.81
N GLU A 32 -4.64 -2.84 1.59
CA GLU A 32 -4.08 -4.03 0.96
C GLU A 32 -2.71 -4.34 1.58
N ASN A 33 -2.46 -5.61 1.87
CA ASN A 33 -1.15 -6.07 2.35
C ASN A 33 -0.38 -6.66 1.17
N LEU A 34 0.72 -6.01 0.78
CA LEU A 34 1.52 -6.40 -0.38
C LEU A 34 2.52 -7.51 -0.04
N GLY A 35 2.81 -7.70 1.24
CA GLY A 35 3.75 -8.70 1.72
C GLY A 35 5.18 -8.17 1.82
N ASN A 36 6.12 -9.09 1.92
CA ASN A 36 7.52 -8.76 2.17
C ASN A 36 8.27 -8.40 0.87
N HIS A 37 9.42 -7.76 1.04
CA HIS A 37 10.27 -7.31 -0.06
C HIS A 37 10.70 -8.45 -1.00
N GLU A 38 11.12 -9.59 -0.44
CA GLU A 38 11.60 -10.73 -1.22
C GLU A 38 10.50 -11.35 -2.08
N THR A 39 9.29 -11.51 -1.52
CA THR A 39 8.12 -12.01 -2.24
C THR A 39 7.72 -11.06 -3.36
N LEU A 40 7.70 -9.75 -3.11
CA LEU A 40 7.40 -8.78 -4.16
C LEU A 40 8.46 -8.77 -5.26
N GLN A 41 9.74 -8.89 -4.89
CA GLN A 41 10.83 -8.99 -5.86
C GLN A 41 10.75 -10.28 -6.70
N GLN A 42 10.31 -11.38 -6.10
CA GLN A 42 10.12 -12.65 -6.82
C GLN A 42 8.92 -12.61 -7.78
N LEU A 43 7.83 -11.94 -7.39
CA LEU A 43 6.64 -11.78 -8.22
C LEU A 43 6.87 -10.78 -9.36
N HIS A 44 7.67 -9.74 -9.10
CA HIS A 44 7.96 -8.66 -10.04
C HIS A 44 9.47 -8.42 -10.12
N PRO A 45 10.26 -9.34 -10.69
CA PRO A 45 11.73 -9.23 -10.71
C PRO A 45 12.24 -8.07 -11.55
N GLU A 46 11.43 -7.63 -12.52
CA GLU A 46 11.69 -6.52 -13.43
C GLU A 46 11.37 -5.14 -12.83
N MET A 47 10.82 -5.07 -11.61
CA MET A 47 10.47 -3.82 -10.95
C MET A 47 10.84 -3.84 -9.47
N GLU A 48 11.40 -2.75 -8.97
CA GLU A 48 11.66 -2.60 -7.54
C GLU A 48 10.35 -2.70 -6.72
N PRO A 49 10.31 -3.48 -5.62
CA PRO A 49 9.11 -3.67 -4.79
C PRO A 49 8.45 -2.38 -4.33
N MET A 50 9.26 -1.34 -4.11
CA MET A 50 8.78 -0.01 -3.75
C MET A 50 8.03 0.67 -4.91
N GLU A 51 8.53 0.56 -6.13
CA GLU A 51 7.91 1.14 -7.33
C GLU A 51 6.58 0.42 -7.62
N TRP A 52 6.58 -0.90 -7.55
CA TRP A 52 5.35 -1.68 -7.70
C TRP A 52 4.30 -1.31 -6.66
N ALA A 53 4.70 -1.18 -5.39
CA ALA A 53 3.81 -0.75 -4.32
C ALA A 53 3.23 0.66 -4.56
N LYS A 54 4.01 1.59 -5.13
CA LYS A 54 3.53 2.94 -5.48
C LYS A 54 2.51 2.90 -6.61
N LEU A 55 2.75 2.10 -7.65
CA LEU A 55 1.80 1.92 -8.74
C LEU A 55 0.48 1.37 -8.21
N ARG A 56 0.55 0.31 -7.38
CA ARG A 56 -0.63 -0.28 -6.76
C ARG A 56 -1.40 0.72 -5.88
N ALA A 57 -0.70 1.56 -5.13
CA ALA A 57 -1.34 2.62 -4.34
C ALA A 57 -2.02 3.69 -5.20
N LYS A 58 -1.49 3.97 -6.40
CA LYS A 58 -2.09 4.89 -7.37
C LYS A 58 -3.37 4.27 -7.97
N GLU A 59 -3.31 3.04 -8.44
CA GLU A 59 -4.47 2.29 -8.96
C GLU A 59 -5.62 2.27 -7.95
N LEU A 60 -5.34 1.88 -6.70
CA LEU A 60 -6.37 1.86 -5.65
C LEU A 60 -6.91 3.25 -5.32
N THR A 61 -6.13 4.31 -5.55
CA THR A 61 -6.61 5.69 -5.37
C THR A 61 -7.51 6.14 -6.52
N GLU A 62 -7.25 5.66 -7.74
CA GLU A 62 -8.09 5.93 -8.91
C GLU A 62 -9.43 5.18 -8.77
N LEU A 63 -9.38 3.89 -8.43
CA LEU A 63 -10.58 3.08 -8.14
C LEU A 63 -11.44 3.67 -7.02
N ASP A 64 -10.84 4.15 -5.92
CA ASP A 64 -11.58 4.78 -4.80
C ASP A 64 -12.24 6.12 -5.19
N LYS A 65 -11.75 6.78 -6.25
CA LYS A 65 -12.37 8.00 -6.76
C LYS A 65 -13.56 7.66 -7.66
N GLU A 66 -13.39 6.69 -8.54
CA GLU A 66 -14.46 6.23 -9.44
C GLU A 66 -15.65 5.69 -8.63
N ASP A 67 -15.40 4.86 -7.62
CA ASP A 67 -16.43 4.28 -6.74
C ASP A 67 -17.23 5.33 -5.95
N LYS A 68 -16.64 6.52 -5.68
CA LYS A 68 -17.32 7.61 -4.96
C LYS A 68 -18.09 8.58 -5.85
N GLN A 69 -17.94 8.46 -7.17
CA GLN A 69 -18.61 9.34 -8.12
C GLN A 69 -19.94 8.78 -8.64
N GLU A 70 -20.38 7.64 -8.12
CA GLU A 70 -21.69 7.02 -8.38
C GLU A 70 -22.65 7.19 -7.18
#